data_AF-A0A950BZD7-F1
#
_entry.id   AF-A0A950BZD7-F1
#
_cell.length_a   1.000
_cell.length_b   1.000
_cell.length_c   1.000
_cell.angle_alpha   90.00
_cell.angle_beta   90.00
_cell.angle_gamma   90.00
#
_symmetry.space_group_name_H-M   'P 1'
#
loop_
_entity.id
_entity.type
_entity.pdbx_description
1 polymer ?
#
loop_
_entity_poly.entity_id
_entity_poly.type
_entity_poly.pdbx_seq_one_letter_code
_entity_poly.pdbx_strand_id
1 'polypeptide(L)'
;KVVLQLAAPGDKIDDPSVAWASTNKITTLGTLTVASVVPDSEATERALMFLPALLPAGIESADPMIQFRNRTYPVSYERRHQSQPVRATAMIE
;
A
#
# COMPACT_ATOMS: atom_id res chain seq x y z
N LYS A 1 17.07 4.25 0.28
CA LYS A 1 17.42 3.44 1.48
C LYS A 1 16.12 3.08 2.17
N VAL A 2 16.00 1.88 2.72
CA VAL A 2 14.89 1.51 3.59
C VAL A 2 15.36 1.67 5.03
N VAL A 3 14.62 2.44 5.81
CA VAL A 3 14.93 2.74 7.21
C VAL A 3 13.72 2.42 8.08
N LEU A 4 13.98 2.10 9.34
CA LEU A 4 13.00 1.85 10.38
C LEU A 4 13.23 2.82 11.53
N GLN A 5 12.18 3.50 11.97
CA GLN A 5 12.18 4.23 13.24
C GLN A 5 11.75 3.27 14.35
N LEU A 6 12.52 3.20 15.43
CA LEU A 6 12.16 2.41 16.61
C LEU A 6 11.29 3.27 17.53
N ALA A 7 10.16 2.71 17.98
CA ALA A 7 9.30 3.36 18.96
C ALA A 7 10.06 3.57 20.28
N ALA A 8 9.91 4.74 20.86
CA ALA A 8 10.36 5.06 22.21
C ALA A 8 9.24 4.78 23.23
N PRO A 9 9.57 4.66 24.53
CA PRO A 9 8.56 4.57 25.57
C PRO A 9 7.56 5.73 25.49
N GLY A 10 6.27 5.41 25.45
CA GLY A 10 5.17 6.38 25.38
C GLY A 10 4.73 6.76 23.97
N ASP A 11 5.44 6.34 22.92
CA ASP A 11 4.96 6.51 21.55
C ASP A 11 3.66 5.74 21.30
N LYS A 12 2.77 6.36 20.54
CA LYS A 12 1.52 5.74 20.11
C LYS A 12 1.78 4.87 18.90
N ILE A 13 1.79 3.56 19.08
CA ILE A 13 2.00 2.59 17.99
C ILE A 13 0.71 2.28 17.22
N ASP A 14 -0.44 2.63 17.80
CA ASP A 14 -1.80 2.31 17.36
C ASP A 14 -2.60 3.54 16.90
N ASP A 15 -2.05 4.75 17.03
CA ASP A 15 -2.68 5.99 16.54
C ASP A 15 -1.89 6.55 15.34
N PRO A 16 -2.32 6.27 14.10
CA PRO A 16 -1.61 6.73 12.90
C PRO A 16 -1.72 8.24 12.67
N SER A 17 -2.49 8.98 13.49
CA SER A 17 -2.58 10.45 13.39
C SER A 17 -1.45 11.19 14.12
N VAL A 18 -0.67 10.48 14.95
CA VAL A 18 0.40 11.06 15.78
C VAL A 18 1.77 10.65 15.23
N ALA A 19 2.53 11.62 14.74
CA ALA A 19 3.92 11.39 14.37
C ALA A 19 4.79 11.18 15.63
N TRP A 20 5.69 10.20 15.58
CA TRP A 20 6.70 10.00 16.64
C TRP A 20 7.77 11.08 16.60
N ALA A 21 8.46 11.26 17.72
CA ALA A 21 9.53 12.25 17.83
C ALA A 21 10.66 11.98 16.81
N SER A 22 11.16 13.05 16.19
CA SER A 22 12.27 12.97 15.23
C SER A 22 13.61 12.53 15.86
N THR A 23 13.70 12.57 17.19
CA THR A 23 14.85 12.11 17.97
C THR A 23 14.88 10.60 18.18
N ASN A 24 13.81 9.88 17.84
CA ASN A 24 13.80 8.42 17.94
C ASN A 24 14.88 7.79 17.08
N LYS A 25 15.38 6.64 17.53
CA LYS A 25 16.43 5.91 16.83
C LYS A 25 15.95 5.43 15.46
N ILE A 26 16.66 5.85 14.42
CA ILE A 26 16.53 5.32 13.06
C ILE A 26 17.58 4.23 12.83
N THR A 27 17.16 3.09 12.28
CA THR A 27 18.06 2.03 11.82
C THR A 27 17.89 1.78 10.33
N THR A 28 19.00 1.53 9.63
CA THR A 28 18.96 1.19 8.20
C THR A 28 18.71 -0.30 8.04
N LEU A 29 17.68 -0.65 7.28
CA LEU A 29 17.36 -2.04 6.95
C LEU A 29 18.04 -2.50 5.65
N GLY A 30 18.29 -1.57 4.72
CA GLY A 30 19.00 -1.88 3.49
C GLY A 30 18.75 -0.90 2.34
N THR A 31 18.94 -1.38 1.12
CA THR A 31 18.71 -0.65 -0.13
C THR A 31 17.72 -1.43 -0.99
N LEU A 32 16.61 -0.79 -1.35
CA LEU A 32 15.73 -1.27 -2.41
C LEU A 32 16.19 -0.64 -3.72
N THR A 33 16.47 -1.47 -4.73
CA THR A 33 16.89 -1.05 -6.07
C THR A 33 15.86 -1.53 -7.08
N VAL A 34 15.32 -0.61 -7.89
CA VAL A 34 14.52 -0.98 -9.07
C VAL A 34 15.50 -1.27 -10.20
N ALA A 35 15.67 -2.54 -10.54
CA ALA A 35 16.67 -2.98 -11.52
C ALA A 35 16.16 -2.90 -12.97
N SER A 36 14.86 -2.97 -13.18
CA SER A 36 14.23 -2.97 -14.50
C SER A 36 12.78 -2.52 -14.41
N VAL A 37 12.19 -2.27 -15.58
CA VAL A 37 10.77 -2.02 -15.78
C VAL A 37 10.17 -3.17 -16.59
N VAL A 38 8.90 -3.47 -16.37
CA VAL A 38 8.18 -4.46 -17.18
C VAL A 38 7.86 -3.89 -18.57
N PRO A 39 7.73 -4.72 -19.63
CA PRO A 39 7.48 -4.24 -20.99
C PRO A 39 6.16 -3.49 -21.16
N ASP A 40 5.11 -3.93 -20.45
CA ASP A 40 3.79 -3.28 -20.43
C ASP A 40 3.44 -2.91 -18.99
N SER A 41 3.85 -1.70 -18.61
CA SER A 41 3.60 -1.18 -17.26
C SER A 41 2.12 -0.95 -17.00
N GLU A 42 1.35 -0.51 -18.00
CA GLU A 42 -0.06 -0.18 -17.81
C GLU A 42 -0.89 -1.43 -17.52
N ALA A 43 -0.69 -2.51 -18.28
CA ALA A 43 -1.37 -3.76 -18.00
C ALA A 43 -0.93 -4.35 -16.66
N THR A 44 0.37 -4.34 -16.37
CA THR A 44 0.93 -4.96 -15.16
C THR A 44 0.51 -4.23 -13.90
N GLU A 45 0.60 -2.89 -13.86
CA GLU A 45 0.24 -2.11 -12.67
C GLU A 45 -1.26 -2.23 -12.35
N ARG A 46 -2.10 -2.39 -13.38
CA ARG A 46 -3.52 -2.64 -13.19
C ARG A 46 -3.74 -3.99 -12.52
N ALA A 47 -3.06 -5.03 -12.99
CA ALA A 47 -3.18 -6.41 -12.50
C ALA A 47 -2.64 -6.64 -11.09
N LEU A 48 -1.72 -5.78 -10.60
CA LEU A 48 -1.10 -5.93 -9.29
C LEU A 48 -2.04 -5.54 -8.15
N MET A 49 -2.06 -6.36 -7.09
CA MET A 49 -2.76 -6.09 -5.84
C MET A 49 -1.77 -6.09 -4.67
N PHE A 50 -1.67 -4.96 -3.98
CA PHE A 50 -0.85 -4.83 -2.77
C PHE A 50 -1.74 -4.80 -1.53
N LEU A 51 -1.82 -5.90 -0.78
CA LEU A 51 -2.62 -5.96 0.43
C LEU A 51 -1.79 -5.55 1.65
N PRO A 52 -2.21 -4.52 2.41
CA PRO A 52 -1.41 -3.98 3.51
C PRO A 52 -1.37 -4.90 4.74
N ALA A 53 -2.31 -5.85 4.86
CA ALA A 53 -2.32 -6.85 5.93
C ALA A 53 -1.70 -8.20 5.51
N LEU A 54 -1.21 -8.32 4.27
CA LEU A 54 -0.48 -9.51 3.83
C LEU A 54 0.98 -9.41 4.28
N LEU A 55 1.21 -9.73 5.56
CA LEU A 55 2.51 -9.58 6.22
C LEU A 55 3.20 -10.94 6.41
N PRO A 56 4.55 -10.99 6.35
CA PRO A 56 5.29 -12.19 6.72
C PRO A 56 5.29 -12.41 8.23
N ALA A 57 5.64 -13.63 8.67
CA ALA A 57 5.78 -13.94 10.09
C ALA A 57 6.77 -12.99 10.78
N GLY A 58 6.42 -12.54 11.99
CA GLY A 58 7.22 -11.59 12.77
C GLY A 58 6.95 -10.11 12.45
N ILE A 59 6.01 -9.80 11.55
CA ILE A 59 5.55 -8.43 11.30
C ILE A 59 4.05 -8.35 11.52
N GLU A 60 3.63 -7.44 12.39
CA GLU A 60 2.23 -7.22 12.77
C GLU A 60 1.93 -5.72 12.76
N SER A 61 0.64 -5.37 12.66
CA SER A 61 0.18 -3.98 12.68
C SER A 61 -0.60 -3.73 13.97
N ALA A 62 -0.24 -2.66 14.69
CA ALA A 62 -1.01 -2.17 15.83
C ALA A 62 -2.10 -1.15 15.41
N ASP A 63 -1.94 -0.50 14.25
CA ASP A 63 -2.87 0.49 13.72
C ASP A 63 -4.24 -0.15 13.43
N PRO A 64 -5.32 0.27 14.13
CA PRO A 64 -6.66 -0.26 13.92
C PRO A 64 -7.22 0.10 12.54
N MET A 65 -6.63 1.04 11.80
CA MET A 65 -7.05 1.35 10.43
C MET A 65 -6.73 0.22 9.45
N ILE A 66 -5.83 -0.70 9.81
CA ILE A 66 -5.43 -1.80 8.92
C ILE A 66 -6.62 -2.67 8.49
N GLN A 67 -7.59 -2.88 9.39
CA GLN A 67 -8.78 -3.69 9.13
C GLN A 67 -9.72 -3.02 8.12
N PHE A 68 -9.80 -1.68 8.10
CA PHE A 68 -10.54 -0.95 7.07
C PHE A 68 -9.78 -0.95 5.74
N ARG A 69 -8.47 -0.67 5.76
CA ARG A 69 -7.64 -0.69 4.54
C ARG A 69 -7.69 -2.06 3.88
N ASN A 70 -7.56 -3.14 4.64
CA ASN A 70 -7.56 -4.49 4.09
C ASN A 70 -8.89 -4.85 3.40
N ARG A 71 -10.03 -4.30 3.85
CA ARG A 71 -11.33 -4.48 3.19
C ARG A 71 -11.52 -3.59 1.96
N THR A 72 -10.94 -2.39 1.96
CA THR A 72 -11.11 -1.40 0.88
C THR A 72 -10.24 -1.70 -0.34
N TYR A 73 -9.04 -2.26 -0.16
CA TYR A 73 -8.13 -2.55 -1.28
C TYR A 73 -8.73 -3.52 -2.32
N PRO A 74 -9.37 -4.64 -1.93
CA PRO A 74 -10.09 -5.50 -2.87
C PRO A 74 -11.20 -4.77 -3.66
N VAL A 75 -11.97 -3.90 -3.02
CA VAL A 75 -13.01 -3.11 -3.70
C VAL A 75 -12.40 -2.20 -4.78
N SER A 76 -11.26 -1.56 -4.50
CA SER A 76 -10.53 -0.76 -5.50
C SER A 76 -9.96 -1.63 -6.62
N TYR A 77 -9.44 -2.80 -6.28
CA TYR A 77 -8.93 -3.77 -7.25
C TYR A 77 -10.04 -4.19 -8.21
N GLU A 78 -11.18 -4.67 -7.71
CA GLU A 78 -12.33 -5.06 -8.53
C GLU A 78 -12.78 -3.94 -9.49
N ARG A 79 -12.98 -2.71 -8.98
CA ARG A 79 -13.43 -1.57 -9.80
C ARG A 79 -12.46 -1.19 -10.92
N ARG A 80 -11.16 -1.37 -10.70
CA ARG A 80 -10.11 -1.11 -11.72
C ARG A 80 -10.07 -2.19 -12.80
N HIS A 81 -10.53 -3.40 -12.48
CA HIS A 81 -10.56 -4.55 -13.39
C HIS A 81 -11.89 -4.74 -14.10
N GLN A 82 -12.95 -4.06 -13.66
CA GLN A 82 -14.19 -3.98 -14.41
C GLN A 82 -13.89 -3.35 -15.77
N SER A 83 -14.24 -4.07 -16.84
CA SER A 83 -14.30 -3.49 -18.17
C SER A 83 -15.19 -2.26 -18.09
N GLN A 84 -14.72 -1.09 -18.55
CA GLN A 84 -15.65 0.02 -18.73
C GLN A 84 -16.80 -0.50 -19.60
N PRO A 85 -18.07 -0.24 -19.27
CA PRO A 85 -19.11 -0.41 -20.25
C PRO A 85 -18.66 0.41 -21.46
N VAL A 86 -18.49 -0.26 -22.60
CA VAL A 86 -18.31 0.41 -23.89
C VAL A 86 -19.37 1.49 -23.90
N ARG A 87 -18.98 2.78 -23.90
CA ARG A 87 -19.93 3.84 -24.19
C ARG A 87 -20.57 3.41 -25.48
N ALA A 88 -21.84 3.00 -25.43
CA ALA A 88 -22.59 2.74 -26.64
C ALA A 88 -22.45 4.02 -27.45
N THR A 89 -21.67 3.94 -28.54
CA THR A 89 -21.66 4.95 -29.56
C THR A 89 -23.11 5.21 -29.87
N ALA A 90 -23.60 6.39 -29.49
CA ALA A 90 -24.86 6.88 -30.00
C ALA A 90 -24.64 6.98 -31.51
N MET A 91 -25.09 5.94 -32.21
CA MET A 91 -25.39 6.01 -33.63
C MET A 91 -26.52 7.02 -33.76
N ILE A 92 -26.17 8.28 -33.97
CA ILE A 92 -27.03 9.30 -34.57
C ILE A 92 -26.10 10.20 -35.39
N GLU A 93 -25.83 9.79 -36.63
CA GLU A 93 -26.27 10.45 -37.88
C GLU A 93 -25.84 9.59 -39.08
#